data_AF-A0AAV7I3Z6-F1
#
_entry.id   AF-A0AAV7I3Z6-F1
#
_cell.length_a   1.000
_cell.length_b   1.000
_cell.length_c   1.000
_cell.angle_alpha   90.00
_cell.angle_beta   90.00
_cell.angle_gamma   90.00
#
_symmetry.space_group_name_H-M   'P 1'
#
loop_
_entity.id
_entity.type
_entity.pdbx_description
1 polymer ?
#
loop_
_entity_poly.entity_id
_entity_poly.type
_entity_poly.pdbx_seq_one_letter_code
_entity_poly.pdbx_strand_id
1 'polypeptide(L)' 'MFSLVNGLRCGQQVIRSTGQVRNVSCGMPRNRVSFVERVAHGVVIACGILATPAYIATNIKNYRGKEE' A
#
# COMPACT_ATOMS: atom_id res chain seq x y z
N MET A 1 -15.92 -37.46 23.87
CA MET A 1 -17.00 -37.29 22.89
C MET A 1 -17.18 -35.80 22.61
N PHE A 2 -16.52 -35.28 21.56
CA PHE A 2 -16.75 -33.91 21.09
C PHE A 2 -18.12 -33.86 20.43
N SER A 3 -19.03 -33.07 21.00
CA SER A 3 -20.43 -33.03 20.59
C SER A 3 -20.57 -32.46 19.17
N LEU A 4 -20.99 -33.30 18.23
CA LEU A 4 -21.14 -33.02 16.79
C LEU A 4 -22.02 -31.77 16.53
N VAL A 5 -22.93 -31.47 17.45
CA VAL A 5 -23.82 -30.31 17.44
C VAL A 5 -23.07 -28.97 17.58
N ASN A 6 -21.99 -28.94 18.36
CA ASN A 6 -21.19 -27.73 18.55
C ASN A 6 -20.33 -27.43 17.30
N GLY A 7 -19.87 -28.46 16.59
CA GLY A 7 -19.12 -28.31 15.33
C GLY A 7 -19.98 -27.77 14.19
N LEU A 8 -21.22 -28.25 14.06
CA LEU A 8 -22.17 -27.79 13.04
C LEU A 8 -22.59 -26.31 13.24
N ARG A 9 -22.74 -25.88 14.50
CA ARG A 9 -23.05 -24.48 14.84
C ARG A 9 -21.88 -23.54 14.49
N CYS A 10 -20.65 -23.96 14.77
CA CYS A 10 -19.44 -23.21 14.40
C CYS A 10 -19.32 -23.07 12.86
N GLY A 11 -19.58 -24.15 12.12
CA GLY A 11 -19.58 -24.15 10.66
C GLY A 11 -20.62 -23.21 10.03
N GLN A 12 -21.86 -23.18 10.56
CA GLN A 12 -22.89 -22.24 10.10
C GLN A 12 -22.54 -20.76 10.34
N GLN A 13 -21.78 -20.47 11.41
CA GLN A 13 -21.42 -19.10 11.77
C GLN A 13 -20.35 -18.51 10.83
N VAL A 14 -19.41 -19.36 10.37
CA VAL A 14 -18.38 -18.98 9.38
C VAL A 14 -18.99 -18.70 8.00
N ILE A 15 -19.94 -19.52 7.55
CA ILE A 15 -20.63 -19.34 6.25
C ILE A 15 -21.46 -18.05 6.21
N ARG A 16 -22.00 -17.60 7.36
CA ARG A 16 -22.71 -16.31 7.46
C ARG A 16 -21.80 -15.09 7.38
N SER A 17 -20.53 -15.21 7.76
CA SER A 17 -19.59 -14.08 7.73
C SER A 17 -19.07 -13.77 6.33
N THR A 18 -19.00 -14.76 5.44
CA THR A 18 -18.50 -14.60 4.07
C THR A 18 -19.55 -14.08 3.09
N GLY A 19 -20.84 -14.18 3.43
CA GLY A 19 -21.95 -13.63 2.65
C GLY A 19 -22.34 -12.19 3.04
N GLN A 20 -21.65 -11.58 4.00
CA GLN A 20 -22.01 -10.24 4.47
C GLN A 20 -21.43 -9.17 3.52
N VAL A 21 -22.23 -8.69 2.57
CA VAL A 21 -21.91 -7.50 1.76
C VAL A 21 -21.94 -6.28 2.68
N ARG A 22 -20.77 -5.85 3.17
CA ARG A 22 -20.65 -4.65 3.98
C ARG A 22 -20.43 -3.46 3.06
N ASN A 23 -21.38 -2.53 3.08
CA ASN A 23 -21.15 -1.22 2.48
C ASN A 23 -20.22 -0.44 3.42
N VAL A 24 -18.95 -0.32 3.03
CA VAL A 24 -17.97 0.50 3.76
C VAL A 24 -18.15 1.93 3.28
N SER A 25 -18.95 2.70 4.02
CA SER A 25 -19.04 4.16 3.81
C SER A 25 -17.94 4.83 4.63
N CYS A 26 -17.06 5.58 3.98
CA CYS A 26 -16.08 6.39 4.69
C CYS A 26 -16.75 7.63 5.27
N GLY A 27 -16.57 7.84 6.58
CA GLY A 27 -16.97 9.08 7.24
C GLY A 27 -16.13 10.28 6.76
N MET A 28 -16.57 11.48 7.12
CA MET A 28 -15.84 12.70 6.82
C MET A 28 -14.45 12.68 7.48
N PRO A 29 -13.36 13.00 6.75
CA PRO A 29 -12.02 12.92 7.30
C PRO A 29 -11.85 13.93 8.44
N ARG A 30 -11.29 13.45 9.57
CA ARG A 30 -11.02 14.30 10.74
C ARG A 30 -9.99 15.39 10.43
N ASN A 31 -9.03 15.08 9.57
CA ASN A 31 -8.04 16.04 9.09
C ASN A 31 -8.03 16.05 7.56
N ARG A 32 -8.20 17.22 6.94
CA ARG A 32 -8.14 17.36 5.48
C ARG A 32 -6.71 17.71 5.07
N VAL A 33 -6.13 16.88 4.21
CA VAL A 33 -4.85 17.19 3.57
C VAL A 33 -5.06 18.28 2.54
N SER A 34 -4.43 19.43 2.77
CA SER A 34 -4.43 20.58 1.87
C SER A 34 -3.78 20.23 0.52
N PHE A 35 -4.08 21.00 -0.53
CA PHE A 35 -3.45 20.79 -1.84
C PHE A 35 -1.92 20.89 -1.76
N VAL A 36 -1.43 21.85 -0.98
CA VAL A 36 0.01 22.07 -0.80
C VAL A 36 0.67 20.86 -0.15
N GLU A 37 0.08 20.27 0.89
CA GLU A 37 0.61 19.04 1.50
C GLU A 37 0.66 17.87 0.50
N ARG A 38 -0.38 17.70 -0.33
CA ARG A 38 -0.40 16.63 -1.34
C ARG A 38 0.73 16.81 -2.36
N VAL A 39 0.92 18.04 -2.85
CA VAL A 39 1.99 18.35 -3.80
C VAL A 39 3.36 18.17 -3.15
N ALA A 40 3.54 18.66 -1.93
CA ALA A 40 4.80 18.52 -1.20
C ALA A 40 5.17 17.04 -1.00
N HIS A 41 4.23 16.21 -0.56
CA HIS A 41 4.46 14.77 -0.43
C HIS A 41 4.77 14.11 -1.78
N GLY A 42 4.03 14.46 -2.83
CA GLY A 42 4.28 13.94 -4.18
C GLY A 42 5.69 14.27 -4.68
N VAL A 43 6.14 15.51 -4.51
CA VAL A 43 7.49 15.94 -4.89
C VAL A 43 8.55 15.21 -4.08
N VAL A 44 8.39 15.12 -2.76
CA VAL A 44 9.36 14.43 -1.89
C VAL A 44 9.50 12.95 -2.28
N ILE A 45 8.38 12.27 -2.54
CA ILE A 45 8.39 10.87 -2.97
C ILE A 45 9.03 10.73 -4.36
N ALA A 46 8.66 11.58 -5.32
CA ALA A 46 9.20 11.53 -6.67
C ALA A 46 10.73 11.77 -6.68
N CYS A 47 11.20 12.79 -5.96
CA CYS A 47 12.63 13.06 -5.81
C CYS A 47 13.35 11.90 -5.10
N GLY A 48 12.77 11.33 -4.04
CA GLY A 48 13.36 10.20 -3.32
C GLY A 48 13.56 8.96 -4.18
N ILE A 49 12.58 8.64 -5.04
CA ILE A 49 12.66 7.49 -5.94
C ILE A 49 13.63 7.76 -7.10
N LEU A 50 13.63 8.98 -7.65
CA LEU A 50 14.41 9.32 -8.85
C LEU A 50 15.85 9.75 -8.57
N ALA A 51 16.19 10.15 -7.35
CA ALA A 51 17.53 10.63 -7.03
C ALA A 51 18.63 9.59 -7.34
N THR A 52 18.43 8.34 -6.91
CA THR A 52 19.40 7.25 -7.13
C THR A 52 19.60 6.91 -8.61
N PRO A 53 18.56 6.60 -9.41
CA PRO A 53 18.74 6.31 -10.83
C PRO A 53 19.24 7.54 -11.61
N ALA A 54 18.86 8.76 -11.24
CA ALA A 54 19.39 9.97 -11.86
C ALA A 54 20.90 10.15 -11.60
N TYR A 55 21.36 9.88 -10.37
CA TYR A 55 22.78 9.89 -10.03
C TYR A 55 23.57 8.86 -10.84
N ILE A 56 23.04 7.64 -10.96
CA ILE A 56 23.69 6.58 -11.74
C ILE A 56 23.74 6.98 -13.22
N ALA A 57 22.61 7.41 -13.79
CA ALA A 57 22.51 7.79 -15.21
C ALA A 57 23.48 8.92 -15.57
N THR A 58 23.62 9.92 -14.70
CA THR A 58 24.56 11.04 -14.91
C THR A 58 26.02 10.62 -14.80
N ASN A 59 26.32 9.57 -14.02
CA ASN A 59 27.68 9.04 -13.82
C ASN A 59 28.04 7.86 -14.72
N ILE A 60 27.18 7.45 -15.66
CA ILE A 60 27.46 6.33 -16.58
C ILE A 60 28.81 6.45 -17.28
N LYS A 61 29.23 7.67 -17.64
CA LYS A 61 30.51 7.92 -18.32
C LYS A 61 31.72 7.62 -17.42
N ASN A 62 31.58 7.77 -16.10
CA ASN A 62 32.63 7.45 -15.13
C ASN A 62 32.75 5.95 -14.89
N TYR A 63 31.70 5.18 -15.21
CA TYR A 63 31.68 3.72 -15.11
C TYR A 63 32.20 3.03 -16.38
N ARG A 64 32.19 3.71 -17.53
CA ARG A 64 32.91 3.20 -18.70
C ARG A 64 34.40 3.27 -18.39
N GLY A 65 35.00 2.10 -18.14
CA GLY A 65 36.44 1.96 -18.05
C GLY A 65 37.08 2.68 -19.23
N LYS A 66 38.07 3.53 -18.96
CA LYS A 66 38.90 4.10 -20.00
C LYS A 66 39.45 2.91 -20.80
N GLU A 67 39.17 2.92 -22.09
CA GLU A 67 39.77 1.98 -23.04
C GLU A 67 41.27 2.35 -23.08
N GLU A 68 42.04 1.76 -22.16
CA GLU A 68 43.50 1.76 -22.17
C GLU A 68 44.01 0.63 -23.07
#